data_AF-F0LLD4-F1
#
_entry.id   AF-F0LLD4-F1
#
_cell.length_a   1.000
_cell.length_b   1.000
_cell.length_c   1.000
_cell.angle_alpha   90.00
_cell.angle_beta   90.00
_cell.angle_gamma   90.00
#
_symmetry.space_group_name_H-M   'P 1'
#
loop_
_entity.id
_entity.type
_entity.pdbx_description
1 polymer ?
#
loop_
_entity_poly.entity_id
_entity_poly.type
_entity_poly.pdbx_seq_one_letter_code
_entity_poly.pdbx_strand_id
1 'polypeptide(L)'
;MKLREMVKDVLKFVFLMIDEIVVGIFLFVVLPSAGVRVPLSLSVTVIALLVIKDIAIVPSFGQILRKKAEVGIEALMGKEAVVVEDLTPEGIVKIGNEYWRAKCINGHAKAGERVKVVRAKGLKLLVECQE
;
A
#
# COMPACT_ATOMS: atom_id res chain seq x y z
N MET A 1 11.99 2.35 16.36
CA MET A 1 11.09 2.55 15.21
C MET A 1 11.80 3.21 14.02
N LYS A 2 12.50 4.35 14.17
CA LYS A 2 13.23 5.04 13.08
C LYS A 2 14.31 4.19 12.37
N LEU A 3 15.06 3.37 13.10
CA LEU A 3 16.13 2.53 12.52
C LEU A 3 15.59 1.51 11.50
N ARG A 4 14.43 0.90 11.78
CA ARG A 4 13.84 -0.11 10.89
C ARG A 4 13.35 0.50 9.57
N GLU A 5 12.74 1.68 9.64
CA GLU A 5 12.26 2.35 8.43
C GLU A 5 13.43 2.90 7.60
N MET A 6 14.46 3.44 8.26
CA MET A 6 15.70 3.85 7.59
C MET A 6 16.39 2.67 6.88
N VAL A 7 16.48 1.50 7.54
CA VAL A 7 17.07 0.29 6.92
C VAL A 7 16.25 -0.17 5.71
N LYS A 8 14.91 -0.13 5.78
CA LYS A 8 14.05 -0.49 4.64
C LYS A 8 14.23 0.47 3.47
N ASP A 9 14.33 1.76 3.73
CA ASP A 9 14.47 2.74 2.67
C ASP A 9 15.85 2.62 2.01
N VAL A 10 16.92 2.48 2.80
CA VAL A 10 18.27 2.17 2.28
C VAL A 10 18.25 0.88 1.45
N LEU A 11 17.61 -0.18 1.94
CA LEU A 11 17.54 -1.45 1.22
C LEU A 11 16.81 -1.31 -0.13
N LYS A 12 15.71 -0.55 -0.19
CA LYS A 12 15.00 -0.27 -1.45
C LYS A 12 15.89 0.50 -2.43
N PHE A 13 16.61 1.53 -1.96
CA PHE A 13 17.52 2.29 -2.81
C PHE A 13 18.65 1.41 -3.35
N VAL A 14 19.22 0.54 -2.52
CA VAL A 14 20.24 -0.43 -2.95
C VAL A 14 19.69 -1.40 -3.99
N PHE A 15 18.47 -1.90 -3.79
CA PHE A 15 17.84 -2.83 -4.72
C PHE A 15 17.48 -2.17 -6.05
N LEU A 16 17.15 -0.87 -6.03
CA LEU A 16 16.85 -0.08 -7.22
C LEU A 16 18.11 0.21 -8.05
N MET A 17 19.28 0.35 -7.41
CA MET A 17 20.54 0.71 -8.08
C MET A 17 21.44 -0.48 -8.44
N ILE A 18 20.94 -1.71 -8.26
CA ILE A 18 21.77 -2.91 -8.44
C ILE A 18 22.10 -3.12 -9.92
N ASP A 19 21.18 -2.81 -10.83
CA ASP A 19 21.36 -3.00 -12.26
C ASP A 19 22.42 -2.07 -12.86
N GLU A 20 22.57 -0.85 -12.35
CA GLU A 20 23.59 0.11 -12.80
C GLU A 20 25.00 -0.40 -12.50
N ILE A 21 25.19 -1.04 -11.34
CA ILE A 21 26.46 -1.66 -10.96
C ILE A 21 26.76 -2.84 -11.89
N VAL A 22 25.77 -3.70 -12.14
CA VAL A 22 25.91 -4.86 -13.03
C VAL A 22 26.25 -4.42 -14.45
N VAL A 23 25.53 -3.43 -14.98
CA VAL A 23 25.78 -2.87 -16.32
C VAL A 23 27.15 -2.20 -16.39
N GLY A 24 27.55 -1.46 -15.36
CA GLY A 24 28.89 -0.86 -15.26
C GLY A 24 30.00 -1.91 -15.33
N ILE A 25 29.92 -2.96 -14.51
CA ILE A 25 30.88 -4.07 -14.53
C ILE A 25 30.90 -4.74 -15.91
N PHE A 26 29.73 -4.97 -16.51
CA PHE A 26 29.62 -5.57 -17.82
C PHE A 26 30.31 -4.74 -18.91
N LEU A 27 30.05 -3.43 -18.94
CA LEU A 27 30.60 -2.51 -19.95
C LEU A 27 32.10 -2.27 -19.80
N PHE A 28 32.61 -2.17 -18.56
CA PHE A 28 33.99 -1.77 -18.29
C PHE A 28 34.96 -2.93 -17.97
N VAL A 29 34.45 -4.13 -17.65
CA VAL A 29 35.28 -5.29 -17.31
C VAL A 29 35.02 -6.46 -18.27
N VAL A 30 33.76 -6.86 -18.44
CA VAL A 30 33.43 -8.07 -19.20
C VAL A 30 33.65 -7.85 -20.70
N LEU A 31 33.13 -6.76 -21.27
CA LEU A 31 33.30 -6.49 -22.70
C LEU A 31 34.77 -6.25 -23.09
N PRO A 32 35.55 -5.43 -22.35
CA PRO A 32 36.97 -5.24 -22.66
C PRO A 32 37.81 -6.51 -22.51
N SER A 33 37.53 -7.36 -21.51
CA SER A 33 38.23 -8.65 -21.36
C SER A 33 37.91 -9.65 -22.47
N ALA A 34 36.75 -9.52 -23.12
CA ALA A 34 36.38 -10.26 -24.33
C ALA A 34 36.93 -9.64 -25.64
N GLY A 35 37.73 -8.57 -25.56
CA GLY A 35 38.30 -7.88 -26.73
C GLY A 35 37.33 -6.89 -27.40
N VAL A 36 36.15 -6.67 -26.84
CA VAL A 36 35.16 -5.71 -27.35
C VAL A 36 35.44 -4.33 -26.78
N ARG A 37 35.85 -3.39 -27.64
CA ARG A 37 36.03 -1.99 -27.25
C ARG A 37 34.73 -1.22 -27.38
N VAL A 38 34.19 -0.80 -26.25
CA VAL A 38 33.00 0.03 -26.18
C VAL A 38 33.43 1.50 -26.16
N PRO A 39 32.89 2.36 -27.04
CA PRO A 39 33.20 3.79 -27.01
C PRO A 39 32.64 4.41 -25.73
N LEU A 40 33.42 5.29 -25.09
CA LEU A 40 33.06 5.91 -23.82
C LEU A 40 31.73 6.68 -23.90
N SER A 41 31.43 7.31 -25.05
CA SER A 41 30.18 8.00 -25.29
C SER A 41 28.96 7.09 -25.13
N LEU A 42 29.00 5.89 -25.70
CA LEU A 42 27.92 4.92 -25.60
C LEU A 42 27.73 4.46 -24.14
N SER A 43 28.83 4.16 -23.44
CA SER A 43 28.76 3.77 -22.03
C SER A 43 28.13 4.85 -21.15
N VAL A 44 28.53 6.12 -21.35
CA VAL A 44 27.97 7.26 -20.63
C VAL A 44 26.49 7.44 -20.97
N THR A 45 26.10 7.32 -22.25
CA THR A 45 24.70 7.41 -22.66
C THR A 45 23.84 6.34 -22.00
N VAL A 46 24.30 5.08 -21.98
CA VAL A 46 23.56 3.97 -21.35
C VAL A 46 23.40 4.22 -19.85
N ILE A 47 24.47 4.56 -19.14
CA ILE A 47 24.41 4.83 -17.70
C ILE A 47 23.49 6.02 -17.40
N ALA A 48 23.58 7.10 -18.19
CA ALA A 48 22.72 8.27 -18.02
C ALA A 48 21.23 7.91 -18.19
N LEU A 49 20.89 7.08 -19.19
CA LEU A 49 19.52 6.62 -19.39
C LEU A 49 19.01 5.77 -18.22
N LEU A 50 19.85 4.92 -17.63
CA LEU A 50 19.49 4.12 -16.45
C LEU A 50 19.22 5.00 -15.22
N VAL A 51 20.07 6.00 -14.99
CA VAL A 51 19.85 6.97 -13.89
C VAL A 51 18.58 7.80 -14.12
N ILE A 52 18.32 8.22 -15.35
CA ILE A 52 17.08 8.94 -15.70
C ILE A 52 15.85 8.05 -15.46
N LYS A 53 15.92 6.77 -15.84
CA LYS A 53 14.89 5.75 -15.56
C LYS A 53 14.59 5.69 -14.07
N ASP A 54 15.61 5.61 -13.21
CA ASP A 54 15.40 5.59 -11.75
C ASP A 54 14.72 6.85 -11.24
N ILE A 55 15.19 8.02 -11.66
CA ILE A 55 14.61 9.31 -11.25
C ILE A 55 13.14 9.41 -11.66
N ALA A 56 12.77 8.87 -12.83
CA ALA A 56 11.38 8.85 -13.29
C ALA A 56 10.50 7.88 -12.48
N ILE A 57 11.06 6.76 -12.00
CA ILE A 57 10.32 5.72 -11.26
C ILE A 57 10.14 6.08 -9.78
N VAL A 58 11.14 6.70 -9.14
CA VAL A 58 11.12 7.08 -7.71
C VAL A 58 9.86 7.87 -7.29
N PRO A 59 9.39 8.92 -7.99
CA PRO A 59 8.19 9.66 -7.60
C PRO A 59 6.91 8.83 -7.69
N SER A 60 6.88 7.81 -8.56
CA SER A 60 5.75 6.88 -8.68
C SER A 60 5.67 5.95 -7.47
N PHE A 61 6.80 5.55 -6.89
CA PHE A 61 6.84 4.73 -5.68
C PHE A 61 6.28 5.46 -4.44
N GLY A 62 6.51 6.77 -4.33
CA GLY A 62 5.96 7.57 -3.23
C GLY A 62 4.43 7.62 -3.22
N GLN A 63 3.79 7.58 -4.39
CA GLN A 63 2.32 7.55 -4.49
C GLN A 63 1.75 6.15 -4.21
N ILE A 64 2.46 5.10 -4.61
CA ILE A 64 2.04 3.71 -4.40
C ILE A 64 2.13 3.31 -2.92
N LEU A 65 3.17 3.77 -2.19
CA LEU A 65 3.27 3.54 -0.74
C LEU A 65 2.41 4.49 0.11
N ARG A 66 2.04 5.68 -0.41
CA ARG A 66 1.13 6.62 0.27
C ARG A 66 -0.35 6.28 0.10
N LYS A 67 -0.71 5.39 -0.82
CA LYS A 67 -1.91 4.56 -0.63
C LYS A 67 -1.61 3.62 0.53
N LYS A 68 -1.67 4.22 1.73
CA LYS A 68 -1.82 3.57 3.01
C LYS A 68 -2.76 2.42 2.75
N ALA A 69 -2.23 1.21 2.84
CA ALA A 69 -3.04 0.03 2.69
C ALA A 69 -4.00 0.10 3.90
N GLU A 70 -5.18 0.69 3.68
CA GLU A 70 -6.32 0.57 4.58
C GLU A 70 -6.75 -0.89 4.44
N VAL A 71 -5.98 -1.78 5.09
CA VAL A 71 -6.25 -3.21 5.12
C VAL A 71 -6.75 -3.55 6.50
N GLY A 72 -7.83 -4.32 6.54
CA GLY A 72 -8.44 -4.75 7.79
C GLY A 72 -9.33 -3.69 8.43
N ILE A 73 -9.40 -3.72 9.75
CA ILE A 73 -10.41 -3.04 10.56
C ILE A 73 -10.41 -1.51 10.37
N GLU A 74 -9.26 -0.90 10.12
CA GLU A 74 -9.16 0.55 9.90
C GLU A 74 -9.91 1.02 8.64
N ALA A 75 -10.03 0.15 7.63
CA ALA A 75 -10.73 0.44 6.38
C ALA A 75 -12.26 0.47 6.52
N LEU A 76 -12.78 -0.03 7.64
CA LEU A 76 -14.21 -0.08 7.93
C LEU A 76 -14.70 1.22 8.57
N MET A 77 -13.79 2.02 9.15
CA MET A 77 -14.14 3.27 9.81
C MET A 77 -14.82 4.25 8.86
N GLY A 78 -15.97 4.77 9.26
CA GLY A 78 -16.74 5.75 8.50
C GLY A 78 -17.56 5.16 7.34
N LYS A 79 -17.44 3.87 7.02
CA LYS A 79 -18.24 3.22 5.98
C LYS A 79 -19.70 3.04 6.43
N GLU A 80 -20.59 3.09 5.47
CA GLU A 80 -21.98 2.69 5.64
C GLU A 80 -22.10 1.16 5.60
N ALA A 81 -22.95 0.63 6.45
CA ALA A 81 -23.30 -0.78 6.53
C ALA A 81 -24.82 -0.92 6.46
N VAL A 82 -25.30 -1.99 5.82
CA VAL A 82 -26.73 -2.32 5.79
C VAL A 82 -27.02 -3.33 6.88
N VAL A 83 -28.00 -3.06 7.72
CA VAL A 83 -28.45 -3.99 8.77
C VAL A 83 -29.09 -5.19 8.09
N VAL A 84 -28.66 -6.40 8.44
CA VAL A 84 -29.27 -7.66 7.93
C VAL A 84 -29.98 -8.44 9.03
N GLU A 85 -29.60 -8.19 10.28
CA GLU A 85 -30.28 -8.67 11.49
C GLU A 85 -30.42 -7.47 12.43
N ASP A 86 -31.62 -7.29 12.98
CA ASP A 86 -31.97 -6.15 13.85
C ASP A 86 -30.89 -5.88 14.91
N LEU A 87 -30.50 -4.62 15.05
CA LEU A 87 -29.53 -4.14 16.02
C LEU A 87 -30.25 -3.70 17.29
N THR A 88 -30.43 -4.59 18.27
CA THR A 88 -31.08 -4.27 19.56
C THR A 88 -30.32 -4.80 20.79
N PRO A 89 -29.22 -4.16 21.22
CA PRO A 89 -28.41 -3.20 20.49
C PRO A 89 -27.38 -3.89 19.59
N GLU A 90 -27.28 -5.23 19.64
CA GLU A 90 -26.35 -6.02 18.83
C GLU A 90 -27.10 -6.80 17.75
N GLY A 91 -26.42 -7.03 16.64
CA GLY A 91 -26.97 -7.69 15.45
C GLY A 91 -25.89 -7.86 14.40
N ILE A 92 -26.30 -8.06 13.15
CA ILE A 92 -25.41 -8.27 12.02
C ILE A 92 -25.63 -7.17 10.98
N VAL A 93 -24.53 -6.63 10.48
CA VAL A 93 -24.51 -5.66 9.38
C VAL A 93 -23.67 -6.20 8.23
N LYS A 94 -23.96 -5.72 7.03
CA LYS A 94 -23.25 -6.04 5.80
C LYS A 94 -22.53 -4.81 5.27
N ILE A 95 -21.23 -4.93 5.03
CA ILE A 95 -20.40 -3.90 4.39
C ILE A 95 -19.81 -4.51 3.11
N GLY A 96 -20.26 -4.03 1.94
CA GLY A 96 -19.92 -4.67 0.67
C GLY A 96 -20.38 -6.13 0.65
N ASN A 97 -19.43 -7.07 0.66
CA ASN A 97 -19.70 -8.52 0.67
C ASN A 97 -19.41 -9.20 2.02
N GLU A 98 -19.07 -8.44 3.06
CA GLU A 98 -18.70 -8.99 4.37
C GLU A 98 -19.83 -8.81 5.40
N TYR A 99 -20.03 -9.83 6.23
CA TYR A 99 -20.94 -9.77 7.37
C TYR A 99 -20.17 -9.54 8.66
N TRP A 100 -20.64 -8.58 9.45
CA TRP A 100 -19.98 -8.13 10.66
C TRP A 100 -20.96 -8.09 11.82
N ARG A 101 -20.50 -8.58 12.98
CA ARG A 101 -21.21 -8.34 14.23
C ARG A 101 -21.09 -6.87 14.57
N ALA A 102 -22.21 -6.20 14.79
CA ALA A 102 -22.21 -4.78 15.14
C ALA A 102 -23.00 -4.53 16.43
N LYS A 103 -22.69 -3.42 17.08
CA LYS A 103 -23.41 -2.88 18.21
C LYS A 103 -23.76 -1.43 17.95
N CYS A 104 -25.04 -1.11 18.04
CA CYS A 104 -25.53 0.25 17.99
C CYS A 104 -25.13 1.02 19.25
N ILE A 105 -24.62 2.25 19.09
CA ILE A 105 -24.19 3.09 20.22
C ILE A 105 -25.24 4.12 20.66
N ASN A 106 -26.20 4.44 19.80
CA ASN A 106 -27.16 5.53 19.99
C ASN A 106 -28.62 5.09 19.84
N GLY A 107 -28.92 3.79 19.77
CA GLY A 107 -30.29 3.32 19.64
C GLY A 107 -30.41 1.88 19.15
N HIS A 108 -31.33 1.68 18.21
CA HIS A 108 -31.57 0.44 17.51
C HIS A 108 -31.72 0.70 16.01
N ALA A 109 -31.57 -0.34 15.19
CA ALA A 109 -31.85 -0.27 13.76
C ALA A 109 -32.44 -1.59 13.29
N LYS A 110 -33.40 -1.54 12.38
CA LYS A 110 -34.06 -2.72 11.79
C LYS A 110 -33.32 -3.22 10.57
N ALA A 111 -33.50 -4.49 10.24
CA ALA A 111 -33.01 -5.08 9.00
C ALA A 111 -33.45 -4.24 7.78
N GLY A 112 -32.49 -3.92 6.91
CA GLY A 112 -32.65 -3.06 5.75
C GLY A 112 -32.19 -1.61 5.95
N GLU A 113 -32.04 -1.15 7.20
CA GLU A 113 -31.58 0.21 7.49
C GLU A 113 -30.07 0.38 7.26
N ARG A 114 -29.64 1.63 7.09
CA ARG A 114 -28.22 1.98 6.95
C ARG A 114 -27.69 2.55 8.24
N VAL A 115 -26.51 2.09 8.64
CA VAL A 115 -25.80 2.54 9.83
C VAL A 115 -24.36 2.90 9.47
N LYS A 116 -23.73 3.76 10.27
CA LYS A 116 -22.35 4.21 10.01
C LYS A 116 -21.38 3.63 11.01
N VAL A 117 -20.28 3.04 10.54
CA VAL A 117 -19.24 2.50 11.42
C VAL A 117 -18.47 3.65 12.06
N VAL A 118 -18.54 3.74 13.39
CA VAL A 118 -17.83 4.75 14.18
C VAL A 118 -16.57 4.19 14.84
N ARG A 119 -16.53 2.87 15.05
CA ARG A 119 -15.37 2.20 15.63
C ARG A 119 -15.40 0.72 15.29
N ALA A 120 -14.28 0.07 15.48
CA ALA A 120 -14.21 -1.37 15.53
C ALA A 120 -13.37 -1.83 16.72
N LYS A 121 -13.83 -2.88 17.39
CA LYS A 121 -13.22 -3.47 18.59
C LYS A 121 -13.08 -4.98 18.37
N GLY A 122 -11.92 -5.38 17.85
CA GLY A 122 -11.70 -6.76 17.41
C GLY A 122 -12.64 -7.12 16.25
N LEU A 123 -13.41 -8.19 16.41
CA LEU A 123 -14.37 -8.67 15.40
C LEU A 123 -15.80 -8.08 15.55
N LYS A 124 -15.93 -6.99 16.32
CA LYS A 124 -17.22 -6.29 16.52
C LYS A 124 -17.11 -4.84 16.10
N LEU A 125 -18.05 -4.38 15.28
CA LEU A 125 -18.18 -2.98 14.88
C LEU A 125 -19.05 -2.22 15.88
N LEU A 126 -18.70 -0.97 16.16
CA LEU A 126 -19.59 -0.01 16.79
C LEU A 126 -20.16 0.86 15.67
N VAL A 127 -21.48 0.97 15.63
CA VAL A 127 -22.19 1.70 14.60
C VAL A 127 -23.13 2.73 15.20
N GLU A 128 -23.25 3.85 14.52
CA GLU A 128 -24.27 4.86 14.76
C GLU A 128 -25.50 4.48 13.92
N CYS A 129 -26.61 4.18 14.60
CA CYS A 129 -27.90 3.93 13.98
C CYS A 129 -28.58 5.27 13.71
N GLN A 130 -29.21 5.41 12.55
CA GLN A 130 -30.10 6.54 12.34
C GLN A 130 -31.38 6.27 13.15
N GLU A 131 -31.84 7.26 13.91
CA GLU A 131 -33.14 7.22 14.61
C GLU A 131 -34.31 7.05 13.65
#